data_AF-A0A8C7SXA8-F1
#
_entry.id   AF-A0A8C7SXA8-F1
#
_cell.length_a   1.000
_cell.length_b   1.000
_cell.length_c   1.000
_cell.angle_alpha   90.00
_cell.angle_beta   90.00
_cell.angle_gamma   90.00
#
_symmetry.space_group_name_H-M   'P 1'
#
loop_
_entity.id
_entity.type
_entity.pdbx_description
1 polymer ?
#
loop_
_entity_poly.entity_id
_entity_poly.type
_entity_poly.pdbx_seq_one_letter_code
_entity_poly.pdbx_strand_id
1 'polypeptide(L)'
;ENMPPSLTAALQEWESLEKEYHQIQESHRLYLQKLEEVSKLQSNCSSSIARQRSRLKDMSQLMKKCNKERLTEEDVKTLDEIKEHIKARPNTFFEMEAFLPKKNGYECHYIKNIISQVSGEGHVKEFAYKDEYEKFKLYLTVILLLFAFMCYCFVSYRFVDAILNFLLVWYYCTLTVRESILISNGSRIKGWWVFHHYVSAFLSGVMLTWPDGYLYQNFRNQFLAYSLYQSIVHCMQYYYQSGCLYRLRTLGERHNMDLTVEGFQSWMWQGLTFLLPFLFFGHFWQLYNGLSLFRMARLPDCQEWQVSMCGISFLILFMGNFLTTVAVVRTKLKSKDQAKSKGQ
;
A
#
# COMPACT_ATOMS: atom_id res chain seq x y z
N GLU A 1 57.82 -0.15 19.31
CA GLU A 1 57.86 1.15 18.62
C GLU A 1 57.34 0.95 17.20
N ASN A 2 56.23 1.60 16.85
CA ASN A 2 55.76 1.60 15.46
C ASN A 2 56.64 2.57 14.69
N MET A 3 57.54 2.04 13.84
CA MET A 3 58.34 2.83 12.92
C MET A 3 57.39 3.72 12.08
N PRO A 4 57.61 5.04 11.98
CA PRO A 4 56.78 5.90 11.15
C PRO A 4 56.83 5.41 9.69
N PRO A 5 55.70 5.41 8.96
CA PRO A 5 55.68 4.96 7.57
C PRO A 5 56.71 5.74 6.77
N SER A 6 57.54 5.04 5.99
CA SER A 6 58.58 5.68 5.18
C SER A 6 57.92 6.60 4.15
N LEU A 7 58.56 7.74 3.86
CA LEU A 7 58.08 8.67 2.83
C LEU A 7 57.85 7.96 1.48
N THR A 8 58.65 6.94 1.19
CA THR A 8 58.50 6.08 0.01
C THR A 8 57.18 5.32 0.00
N ALA A 9 56.74 4.76 1.14
CA ALA A 9 55.45 4.09 1.24
C ALA A 9 54.27 5.06 1.06
N ALA A 10 54.38 6.28 1.61
CA ALA A 10 53.36 7.32 1.43
C ALA A 10 53.25 7.80 -0.03
N LEU A 11 54.38 7.93 -0.74
CA LEU A 11 54.39 8.30 -2.16
C LEU A 11 53.80 7.20 -3.05
N GLN A 12 54.08 5.93 -2.76
CA GLN A 12 53.53 4.81 -3.49
C GLN A 12 52.00 4.68 -3.29
N GLU A 13 51.53 4.91 -2.06
CA GLU A 13 50.09 4.97 -1.76
C GLU A 13 49.41 6.14 -2.50
N TRP A 14 50.05 7.31 -2.53
CA TRP A 14 49.54 8.47 -3.27
C TRP A 14 49.41 8.20 -4.77
N GLU A 15 50.39 7.54 -5.39
CA GLU A 15 50.29 7.12 -6.80
C GLU A 15 49.16 6.12 -7.05
N SER A 16 48.86 5.24 -6.09
CA SER A 16 47.71 4.33 -6.16
C SER A 16 46.40 5.11 -6.11
N LEU A 17 46.29 6.04 -5.16
CA LEU A 17 45.12 6.90 -5.00
C LEU A 17 44.87 7.78 -6.24
N GLU A 18 45.92 8.31 -6.86
CA GLU A 18 45.79 9.12 -8.08
C GLU A 18 45.26 8.29 -9.26
N LYS A 19 45.72 7.04 -9.40
CA LYS A 19 45.20 6.11 -10.42
C LYS A 19 43.74 5.76 -10.17
N GLU A 20 43.37 5.48 -8.92
CA GLU A 20 41.97 5.24 -8.54
C GLU A 20 41.10 6.45 -8.82
N TYR A 21 41.58 7.66 -8.49
CA TYR A 21 40.87 8.90 -8.76
C TYR A 21 40.60 9.09 -10.26
N HIS A 22 41.58 8.85 -11.12
CA HIS A 22 41.38 8.90 -12.57
C HIS A 22 40.36 7.86 -13.07
N GLN A 23 40.38 6.64 -12.53
CA GLN A 23 39.37 5.62 -12.87
C GLN A 23 37.96 6.03 -12.45
N ILE A 24 37.82 6.67 -11.28
CA ILE A 24 36.53 7.19 -10.79
C ILE A 24 36.04 8.31 -11.73
N GLN A 25 36.91 9.22 -12.15
CA GLN A 25 36.54 10.30 -13.08
C GLN A 25 36.05 9.75 -14.43
N GLU A 26 36.73 8.73 -14.98
CA GLU A 26 36.32 8.10 -16.22
C GLU A 26 34.98 7.37 -16.07
N SER A 27 34.80 6.63 -14.98
CA SER A 27 33.56 5.93 -14.65
C SER A 27 32.38 6.90 -14.49
N HIS A 28 32.60 8.03 -13.83
CA HIS A 28 31.60 9.08 -13.68
C HIS A 28 31.22 9.72 -15.02
N ARG A 29 32.20 9.97 -15.90
CA ARG A 29 31.95 10.46 -17.26
C ARG A 29 31.08 9.49 -18.06
N LEU A 30 31.40 8.20 -18.02
CA LEU A 30 30.61 7.14 -18.66
C LEU A 30 29.19 7.06 -18.09
N TYR A 31 29.05 7.15 -16.77
CA TYR A 31 27.75 7.20 -16.10
C TYR A 31 26.89 8.36 -16.61
N LEU A 32 27.44 9.58 -16.70
CA LEU A 32 26.71 10.75 -17.20
C LEU A 32 26.24 10.56 -18.65
N GLN A 33 27.10 10.00 -19.51
CA GLN A 33 26.73 9.68 -20.89
C GLN A 33 25.56 8.68 -20.96
N LYS A 34 25.61 7.61 -20.15
CA LYS A 34 24.52 6.63 -20.09
C LYS A 34 23.23 7.21 -19.53
N LEU A 35 23.33 8.10 -18.55
CA LEU A 35 22.16 8.80 -18.01
C LEU A 35 21.48 9.67 -19.07
N GLU A 36 22.25 10.38 -19.90
CA GLU A 36 21.72 11.17 -21.01
C GLU A 36 21.05 10.30 -22.08
N GLU A 37 21.68 9.18 -22.48
CA GLU A 37 21.10 8.20 -23.40
C GLU A 37 19.76 7.68 -22.88
N VAL A 38 19.70 7.30 -21.60
CA VAL A 38 18.48 6.81 -20.94
C VAL A 38 17.40 7.88 -20.92
N SER A 39 17.74 9.13 -20.55
CA SER A 39 16.80 10.26 -20.53
C SER A 39 16.18 10.52 -21.91
N LYS A 40 16.99 10.45 -22.97
CA LYS A 40 16.51 10.58 -24.35
C LYS A 40 15.55 9.46 -24.74
N LEU A 41 15.87 8.22 -24.39
CA LEU A 41 15.01 7.06 -24.61
C LEU A 41 13.68 7.18 -23.85
N GLN A 42 13.72 7.63 -22.60
CA GLN A 42 12.54 7.84 -21.77
C GLN A 42 11.59 8.88 -22.38
N SER A 43 12.11 10.01 -22.86
CA SER A 43 11.33 11.05 -23.53
C SER A 43 10.70 10.55 -24.84
N ASN A 44 11.47 9.81 -25.65
CA ASN A 44 11.00 9.22 -26.90
C ASN A 44 9.91 8.16 -26.67
N CYS A 45 10.05 7.32 -25.65
CA CYS A 45 9.05 6.32 -25.30
C CYS A 45 7.76 6.98 -24.80
N SER A 46 7.87 7.95 -23.89
CA SER A 46 6.73 8.69 -23.34
C SER A 46 5.93 9.41 -24.43
N SER A 47 6.61 10.11 -25.35
CA SER A 47 5.97 10.79 -26.47
C SER A 47 5.33 9.81 -27.47
N SER A 48 5.98 8.67 -27.73
CA SER A 48 5.46 7.63 -28.62
C SER A 48 4.19 6.97 -28.05
N ILE A 49 4.17 6.65 -26.75
CA ILE A 49 2.99 6.11 -26.07
C ILE A 49 1.84 7.12 -26.09
N ALA A 50 2.11 8.38 -25.77
CA ALA A 50 1.09 9.44 -25.82
C ALA A 50 0.49 9.60 -27.23
N ARG A 51 1.34 9.58 -28.27
CA ARG A 51 0.92 9.65 -29.67
C ARG A 51 0.05 8.44 -30.04
N GLN A 52 0.45 7.23 -29.65
CA GLN A 52 -0.29 6.01 -29.96
C GLN A 52 -1.64 5.95 -29.23
N ARG A 53 -1.71 6.40 -27.97
CA ARG A 53 -2.97 6.54 -27.23
C ARG A 53 -3.95 7.47 -27.94
N SER A 54 -3.50 8.63 -28.42
CA SER A 54 -4.35 9.54 -29.20
C SER A 54 -4.90 8.84 -30.45
N ARG A 55 -4.03 8.21 -31.24
CA ARG A 55 -4.45 7.51 -32.47
C ARG A 55 -5.41 6.35 -32.20
N LEU A 56 -5.22 5.59 -31.12
CA LEU A 56 -6.15 4.52 -30.74
C LEU A 56 -7.52 5.08 -30.33
N LYS A 57 -7.56 6.24 -29.65
CA LYS A 57 -8.80 6.92 -29.31
C LYS A 57 -9.55 7.36 -30.57
N ASP A 58 -8.84 7.94 -31.53
CA ASP A 58 -9.40 8.38 -32.82
C ASP A 58 -9.92 7.17 -33.62
N MET A 59 -9.14 6.08 -33.68
CA MET A 59 -9.53 4.82 -34.33
C MET A 59 -10.78 4.22 -33.67
N SER A 60 -10.86 4.22 -32.34
CA SER A 60 -12.05 3.75 -31.62
C SER A 60 -13.30 4.56 -31.96
N GLN A 61 -13.16 5.88 -32.14
CA GLN A 61 -14.27 6.74 -32.57
C GLN A 61 -14.70 6.46 -34.01
N LEU A 62 -13.76 6.24 -34.93
CA LEU A 62 -14.07 5.85 -36.31
C LEU A 62 -14.81 4.51 -36.37
N MET A 63 -14.37 3.52 -35.59
CA MET A 63 -15.01 2.21 -35.53
C MET A 63 -16.43 2.25 -34.95
N LYS A 64 -16.73 3.20 -34.05
CA LYS A 64 -18.10 3.42 -33.56
C LYS A 64 -19.03 4.03 -34.60
N LYS A 65 -18.48 4.77 -35.57
CA LYS A 65 -19.23 5.38 -36.68
C LYS A 65 -19.43 4.43 -37.86
N CYS A 66 -18.72 3.31 -37.91
CA CYS A 66 -18.90 2.31 -38.95
C CYS A 66 -20.27 1.61 -38.79
N ASN A 67 -21.09 1.70 -39.84
CA ASN A 67 -22.43 1.15 -39.81
C ASN A 67 -22.38 -0.36 -40.07
N LYS A 68 -22.66 -1.16 -39.04
CA LYS A 68 -22.51 -2.63 -39.09
C LYS A 68 -23.42 -3.30 -40.13
N GLU A 69 -24.53 -2.66 -40.49
CA GLU A 69 -25.52 -3.16 -41.46
C GLU A 69 -25.03 -3.15 -42.92
N ARG A 70 -23.92 -2.48 -43.22
CA ARG A 70 -23.33 -2.37 -44.58
C ARG A 70 -22.08 -3.22 -44.79
N LEU A 71 -21.67 -4.00 -43.79
CA LEU A 71 -20.41 -4.75 -43.78
C LEU A 71 -20.65 -6.22 -44.11
N THR A 72 -19.72 -6.84 -44.82
CA THR A 72 -19.73 -8.30 -45.03
C THR A 72 -19.41 -9.05 -43.74
N GLU A 73 -19.73 -10.34 -43.67
CA GLU A 73 -19.46 -11.18 -42.49
C GLU A 73 -17.95 -11.22 -42.12
N GLU A 74 -17.08 -11.17 -43.13
CA GLU A 74 -15.61 -11.07 -42.97
C GLU A 74 -15.16 -9.72 -42.43
N ASP A 75 -15.79 -8.63 -42.87
CA ASP A 75 -15.50 -7.28 -42.36
C ASP A 75 -15.90 -7.13 -40.88
N VAL A 76 -17.03 -7.75 -40.48
CA VAL A 76 -17.49 -7.74 -39.08
C VAL A 76 -16.51 -8.49 -38.19
N LYS A 77 -16.01 -9.64 -38.64
CA LYS A 77 -15.00 -10.43 -37.91
C LYS A 77 -13.69 -9.65 -37.74
N THR A 78 -13.21 -9.04 -38.82
CA THR A 78 -11.99 -8.21 -38.82
C THR A 78 -12.14 -7.00 -37.88
N LEU A 79 -13.31 -6.37 -37.87
CA LEU A 79 -13.61 -5.24 -36.99
C LEU A 79 -13.58 -5.63 -35.50
N ASP A 80 -14.08 -6.81 -35.15
CA ASP A 80 -14.10 -7.28 -33.78
C ASP A 80 -12.70 -7.72 -33.30
N GLU A 81 -11.88 -8.32 -34.16
CA GLU A 81 -10.46 -8.59 -33.87
C GLU A 81 -9.69 -7.30 -33.57
N ILE A 82 -9.86 -6.25 -34.39
CA ILE A 82 -9.19 -4.96 -34.16
C ILE A 82 -9.67 -4.31 -32.86
N LYS A 83 -10.95 -4.42 -32.50
CA LYS A 83 -11.46 -3.91 -31.21
C LYS A 83 -10.82 -4.60 -30.02
N GLU A 84 -10.62 -5.91 -30.08
CA GLU A 84 -9.93 -6.63 -29.01
C GLU A 84 -8.46 -6.20 -28.88
N HIS A 85 -7.76 -6.00 -29.99
CA HIS A 85 -6.41 -5.41 -29.97
C HIS A 85 -6.38 -3.98 -29.40
N ILE A 86 -7.37 -3.14 -29.72
CA ILE A 86 -7.50 -1.79 -29.16
C ILE A 86 -7.76 -1.84 -27.65
N LYS A 87 -8.52 -2.82 -27.14
CA LYS A 87 -8.76 -3.01 -25.70
C LYS A 87 -7.54 -3.55 -24.95
N ALA A 88 -6.72 -4.37 -25.59
CA ALA A 88 -5.53 -4.97 -24.98
C ALA A 88 -4.35 -3.99 -24.85
N ARG A 89 -4.12 -3.13 -25.87
CA ARG A 89 -2.98 -2.20 -25.93
C ARG A 89 -2.82 -1.24 -24.73
N PRO A 90 -3.89 -0.69 -24.12
CA PRO A 90 -3.78 0.14 -22.91
C PRO A 90 -3.08 -0.56 -21.73
N ASN A 91 -3.25 -1.88 -21.56
CA ASN A 91 -2.57 -2.62 -20.51
C ASN A 91 -1.06 -2.68 -20.78
N THR A 92 -0.66 -2.92 -22.03
CA THR A 92 0.75 -2.90 -22.44
C THR A 92 1.38 -1.52 -22.26
N PHE A 93 0.66 -0.44 -22.57
CA PHE A 93 1.16 0.92 -22.31
C PHE A 93 1.28 1.21 -20.82
N PHE A 94 0.36 0.72 -20.01
CA PHE A 94 0.46 0.84 -18.55
C PHE A 94 1.71 0.14 -18.01
N GLU A 95 2.03 -1.05 -18.52
CA GLU A 95 3.27 -1.75 -18.18
C GLU A 95 4.50 -0.97 -18.62
N MET A 96 4.54 -0.49 -19.87
CA MET A 96 5.66 0.31 -20.39
C MET A 96 5.85 1.62 -19.61
N GLU A 97 4.77 2.32 -19.26
CA GLU A 97 4.81 3.57 -18.47
C GLU A 97 5.25 3.34 -17.02
N ALA A 98 5.17 2.12 -16.49
CA ALA A 98 5.71 1.81 -15.17
C ALA A 98 7.25 1.96 -15.12
N PHE A 99 7.93 1.82 -16.26
CA PHE A 99 9.39 1.98 -16.40
C PHE A 99 9.80 3.40 -16.79
N LEU A 100 8.85 4.32 -16.96
CA LEU A 100 9.10 5.70 -17.40
C LEU A 100 8.94 6.70 -16.24
N PRO A 101 9.67 7.82 -16.26
CA PRO A 101 9.54 8.87 -15.26
C PRO A 101 8.12 9.47 -15.31
N LYS A 102 7.38 9.38 -14.20
CA LYS A 102 6.00 9.88 -14.11
C LYS A 102 5.96 11.41 -14.06
N LYS A 103 5.16 12.03 -14.94
CA LYS A 103 4.88 13.47 -14.89
C LYS A 103 4.28 13.88 -13.54
N ASN A 104 4.75 15.02 -13.03
CA ASN A 104 4.40 15.56 -11.72
C ASN A 104 2.90 15.89 -11.64
N GLY A 105 2.13 15.05 -10.95
CA GLY A 105 0.84 15.45 -10.38
C GLY A 105 1.04 16.40 -9.20
N TYR A 106 -0.01 17.13 -8.83
CA TYR A 106 -0.03 18.15 -7.76
C TYR A 106 0.13 17.60 -6.33
N GLU A 107 0.73 16.42 -6.16
CA GLU A 107 0.96 15.79 -4.86
C GLU A 107 2.42 15.98 -4.45
N CYS A 108 2.61 16.94 -3.55
CA CYS A 108 3.74 17.20 -2.67
C CYS A 108 5.16 17.14 -3.28
N HIS A 109 5.58 18.26 -3.85
CA HIS A 109 6.98 18.54 -4.26
C HIS A 109 8.00 18.30 -3.12
N TYR A 110 7.58 18.45 -1.87
CA TYR A 110 8.45 18.29 -0.69
C TYR A 110 8.77 16.82 -0.36
N ILE A 111 7.79 15.91 -0.50
CA ILE A 111 8.01 14.46 -0.33
C ILE A 111 8.83 13.90 -1.50
N LYS A 112 8.63 14.44 -2.71
CA LYS A 112 9.34 14.01 -3.91
C LYS A 112 10.81 14.43 -3.95
N ASN A 113 11.20 15.52 -3.27
CA ASN A 113 12.61 15.94 -3.21
C ASN A 113 13.47 14.96 -2.40
N ILE A 114 12.90 14.34 -1.36
CA ILE A 114 13.54 13.24 -0.62
C ILE A 114 13.66 11.99 -1.52
N ILE A 115 12.65 11.74 -2.36
CA ILE A 115 12.60 10.58 -3.27
C ILE A 115 13.54 10.77 -4.48
N SER A 116 13.67 11.98 -5.02
CA SER A 116 14.49 12.27 -6.20
C SER A 116 16.00 12.16 -5.94
N GLN A 117 16.44 12.30 -4.70
CA GLN A 117 17.83 12.06 -4.31
C GLN A 117 18.18 10.56 -4.24
N VAL A 118 17.16 9.67 -4.20
CA VAL A 118 17.33 8.22 -4.04
C VAL A 118 16.84 7.42 -5.27
N SER A 119 15.96 7.98 -6.10
CA SER A 119 15.34 7.35 -7.28
C SER A 119 16.25 7.24 -8.52
N GLY A 120 17.55 7.50 -8.41
CA GLY A 120 18.52 7.31 -9.51
C GLY A 120 18.86 5.84 -9.82
N GLU A 121 18.40 4.88 -9.03
CA GLU A 121 18.77 3.47 -9.14
C GLU A 121 17.55 2.55 -9.09
N GLY A 122 17.11 2.07 -10.27
CA GLY A 122 16.42 0.80 -10.58
C GLY A 122 15.29 0.21 -9.69
N HIS A 123 14.50 -0.69 -10.29
CA HIS A 123 13.47 -1.50 -9.61
C HIS A 123 13.94 -2.25 -8.34
N VAL A 124 15.24 -2.49 -8.21
CA VAL A 124 15.84 -3.14 -7.03
C VAL A 124 15.59 -2.33 -5.74
N LYS A 125 15.66 -0.99 -5.81
CA LYS A 125 15.37 -0.13 -4.63
C LYS A 125 13.88 -0.07 -4.29
N GLU A 126 13.01 -0.17 -5.29
CA GLU A 126 11.55 -0.23 -5.07
C GLU A 126 11.15 -1.50 -4.33
N PHE A 127 11.74 -2.65 -4.70
CA PHE A 127 11.54 -3.92 -4.00
C PHE A 127 12.13 -3.92 -2.59
N ALA A 128 13.34 -3.37 -2.41
CA ALA A 128 13.94 -3.23 -1.10
C ALA A 128 13.09 -2.34 -0.17
N TYR A 129 12.58 -1.22 -0.68
CA TYR A 129 11.69 -0.34 0.09
C TYR A 129 10.41 -1.05 0.51
N LYS A 130 9.83 -1.85 -0.38
CA LYS A 130 8.67 -2.68 -0.07
C LYS A 130 8.96 -3.69 1.04
N ASP A 131 10.07 -4.40 0.97
CA ASP A 131 10.44 -5.39 2.00
C ASP A 131 10.67 -4.70 3.35
N GLU A 132 11.28 -3.51 3.35
CA GLU A 132 11.43 -2.68 4.55
C GLU A 132 10.09 -2.16 5.09
N TYR A 133 9.11 -1.87 4.23
CA TYR A 133 7.75 -1.53 4.65
C TYR A 133 7.04 -2.71 5.32
N GLU A 134 7.10 -3.90 4.72
CA GLU A 134 6.48 -5.12 5.25
C GLU A 134 7.09 -5.52 6.60
N LYS A 135 8.43 -5.48 6.72
CA LYS A 135 9.14 -5.68 7.99
C LYS A 135 8.72 -4.65 9.04
N PHE A 136 8.71 -3.37 8.68
CA PHE A 136 8.29 -2.29 9.58
C PHE A 136 6.88 -2.54 10.11
N LYS A 137 5.94 -2.90 9.23
CA LYS A 137 4.56 -3.19 9.60
C LYS A 137 4.49 -4.31 10.64
N LEU A 138 5.21 -5.42 10.43
CA LEU A 138 5.25 -6.54 11.36
C LEU A 138 5.89 -6.14 12.70
N TYR A 139 7.09 -5.56 12.68
CA TYR A 139 7.81 -5.17 13.90
C TYR A 139 6.96 -4.25 14.78
N LEU A 140 6.34 -3.23 14.19
CA LEU A 140 5.51 -2.30 14.93
C LEU A 140 4.20 -2.94 15.42
N THR A 141 3.61 -3.85 14.65
CA THR A 141 2.44 -4.62 15.11
C THR A 141 2.77 -5.47 16.33
N VAL A 142 3.95 -6.12 16.35
CA VAL A 142 4.41 -6.92 17.50
C VAL A 142 4.67 -6.03 18.72
N ILE A 143 5.31 -4.86 18.54
CA ILE A 143 5.52 -3.90 19.62
C ILE A 143 4.17 -3.42 20.18
N LEU A 144 3.22 -3.06 19.31
CA LEU A 144 1.87 -2.65 19.71
C LEU A 144 1.11 -3.76 20.44
N LEU A 145 1.25 -5.02 20.01
CA LEU A 145 0.66 -6.17 20.68
C LEU A 145 1.19 -6.32 22.12
N LEU A 146 2.51 -6.35 22.27
CA LEU A 146 3.15 -6.51 23.58
C LEU A 146 2.82 -5.32 24.49
N PHE A 147 2.81 -4.11 23.95
CA PHE A 147 2.52 -2.93 24.73
C PHE A 147 1.05 -2.87 25.15
N ALA A 148 0.10 -3.16 24.25
CA ALA A 148 -1.31 -3.28 24.61
C ALA A 148 -1.56 -4.40 25.63
N PHE A 149 -0.81 -5.50 25.56
CA PHE A 149 -0.87 -6.59 26.54
C PHE A 149 -0.40 -6.11 27.91
N MET A 150 0.69 -5.34 27.95
CA MET A 150 1.19 -4.75 29.19
C MET A 150 0.19 -3.78 29.82
N CYS A 151 -0.44 -2.90 29.02
CA CYS A 151 -1.47 -1.97 29.49
C CYS A 151 -2.76 -2.69 29.93
N TYR A 152 -3.09 -3.83 29.33
CA TYR A 152 -4.30 -4.58 29.67
C TYR A 152 -4.12 -5.37 30.97
N CYS A 153 -3.00 -6.07 31.12
CA CYS A 153 -2.80 -7.04 32.21
C CYS A 153 -2.14 -6.44 33.46
N PHE A 154 -1.21 -5.49 33.30
CA PHE A 154 -0.31 -5.10 34.39
C PHE A 154 -0.36 -3.61 34.75
N VAL A 155 -0.68 -2.73 33.79
CA VAL A 155 -0.52 -1.28 33.98
C VAL A 155 -1.80 -0.53 33.67
N SER A 156 -2.41 0.09 34.69
CA SER A 156 -3.64 0.87 34.54
C SER A 156 -3.41 2.38 34.76
N TYR A 157 -2.37 2.93 34.13
CA TYR A 157 -2.06 4.36 34.20
C TYR A 157 -2.38 5.06 32.87
N ARG A 158 -3.18 6.14 32.93
CA ARG A 158 -3.56 6.95 31.76
C ARG A 158 -2.38 7.44 30.93
N PHE A 159 -1.25 7.75 31.58
CA PHE A 159 -0.03 8.18 30.90
C PHE A 159 0.52 7.09 29.97
N VAL A 160 0.51 5.82 30.42
CA VAL A 160 1.00 4.70 29.62
C VAL A 160 0.05 4.42 28.45
N ASP A 161 -1.26 4.54 28.67
CA ASP A 161 -2.24 4.48 27.59
C ASP A 161 -2.05 5.63 26.59
N ALA A 162 -1.61 6.82 27.03
CA ALA A 162 -1.28 7.93 26.14
C ALA A 162 -0.10 7.58 25.22
N ILE A 163 0.96 6.96 25.76
CA ILE A 163 2.10 6.53 24.95
C ILE A 163 1.67 5.50 23.90
N LEU A 164 0.82 4.53 24.28
CA LEU A 164 0.28 3.55 23.34
C LEU A 164 -0.54 4.23 22.22
N ASN A 165 -1.45 5.15 22.57
CA ASN A 165 -2.26 5.86 21.57
C ASN A 165 -1.41 6.78 20.68
N PHE A 166 -0.40 7.44 21.24
CA PHE A 166 0.57 8.22 20.46
C PHE A 166 1.32 7.34 19.47
N LEU A 167 1.77 6.15 19.89
CA LEU A 167 2.42 5.18 19.03
C LEU A 167 1.49 4.70 17.91
N LEU A 168 0.19 4.49 18.19
CA LEU A 168 -0.82 4.15 17.18
C LEU A 168 -1.01 5.29 16.16
N VAL A 169 -1.14 6.54 16.61
CA VAL A 169 -1.23 7.71 15.72
C VAL A 169 -0.01 7.77 14.80
N TRP A 170 1.18 7.69 15.37
CA TRP A 170 2.43 7.72 14.63
C TRP A 170 2.52 6.56 13.62
N TYR A 171 2.12 5.36 14.03
CA TYR A 171 2.11 4.16 13.19
C TYR A 171 1.22 4.34 11.96
N TYR A 172 -0.06 4.71 12.13
CA TYR A 172 -0.99 4.87 11.00
C TYR A 172 -0.64 6.05 10.09
N CYS A 173 -0.11 7.16 10.65
CA CYS A 173 0.43 8.25 9.85
C CYS A 173 1.63 7.79 9.01
N THR A 174 2.53 7.01 9.60
CA THR A 174 3.70 6.47 8.89
C THR A 174 3.29 5.50 7.79
N LEU A 175 2.32 4.61 8.05
CA LEU A 175 1.78 3.72 7.03
C LEU A 175 1.22 4.50 5.85
N THR A 176 0.45 5.55 6.12
CA THR A 176 -0.13 6.41 5.08
C THR A 176 0.96 7.03 4.17
N VAL A 177 2.02 7.57 4.77
CA VAL A 177 3.14 8.14 4.00
C VAL A 177 3.85 7.06 3.20
N ARG A 178 4.19 5.92 3.81
CA ARG A 178 4.89 4.83 3.13
C ARG A 178 4.05 4.20 2.01
N GLU A 179 2.74 4.06 2.21
CA GLU A 179 1.82 3.55 1.19
C GLU A 179 1.66 4.51 0.02
N SER A 180 1.65 5.84 0.26
CA SER A 180 1.65 6.81 -0.84
C SER A 180 2.90 6.71 -1.71
N ILE A 181 4.07 6.46 -1.10
CA ILE A 181 5.33 6.16 -1.82
C ILE A 181 5.19 4.86 -2.61
N LEU A 182 4.65 3.79 -2.01
CA LEU A 182 4.45 2.51 -2.70
C LEU A 182 3.49 2.63 -3.88
N ILE A 183 2.41 3.42 -3.77
CA ILE A 183 1.50 3.71 -4.88
C ILE A 183 2.24 4.46 -5.99
N SER A 184 3.09 5.42 -5.62
CA SER A 184 3.93 6.13 -6.60
C SER A 184 4.91 5.20 -7.33
N ASN A 185 5.43 4.17 -6.63
CA ASN A 185 6.29 3.11 -7.18
C ASN A 185 5.50 1.99 -7.90
N GLY A 186 4.18 2.12 -8.09
CA GLY A 186 3.38 1.19 -8.88
C GLY A 186 2.62 0.11 -8.09
N SER A 187 2.63 0.15 -6.76
CA SER A 187 1.79 -0.73 -5.93
C SER A 187 0.31 -0.43 -6.12
N ARG A 188 -0.51 -1.48 -6.27
CA ARG A 188 -1.96 -1.38 -6.48
C ARG A 188 -2.73 -1.51 -5.16
N ILE A 189 -2.60 -0.51 -4.31
CA ILE A 189 -3.33 -0.43 -3.04
C ILE A 189 -4.74 0.12 -3.31
N LYS A 190 -5.79 -0.54 -2.79
CA LYS A 190 -7.16 -0.03 -2.96
C LYS A 190 -7.36 1.22 -2.08
N GLY A 191 -8.05 2.22 -2.61
CA GLY A 191 -8.28 3.49 -1.92
C GLY A 191 -8.92 3.37 -0.53
N TRP A 192 -9.78 2.37 -0.30
CA TRP A 192 -10.33 2.11 1.05
C TRP A 192 -9.23 1.88 2.09
N TRP A 193 -8.19 1.11 1.78
CA TRP A 193 -7.16 0.77 2.76
C TRP A 193 -6.32 1.98 3.16
N VAL A 194 -6.02 2.85 2.20
CA VAL A 194 -5.38 4.14 2.47
C VAL A 194 -6.29 5.03 3.32
N PHE A 195 -7.57 5.14 2.97
CA PHE A 195 -8.55 5.91 3.73
C PHE A 195 -8.72 5.39 5.16
N HIS A 196 -8.73 4.07 5.34
CA HIS A 196 -8.85 3.45 6.66
C HIS A 196 -7.70 3.90 7.58
N HIS A 197 -6.46 4.00 7.09
CA HIS A 197 -5.33 4.45 7.90
C HIS A 197 -5.52 5.87 8.44
N TYR A 198 -6.08 6.78 7.63
CA TYR A 198 -6.44 8.12 8.09
C TYR A 198 -7.49 8.08 9.20
N VAL A 199 -8.52 7.26 9.07
CA VAL A 199 -9.58 7.12 10.09
C VAL A 199 -9.01 6.50 11.36
N SER A 200 -8.12 5.50 11.26
CA SER A 200 -7.45 4.87 12.40
C SER A 200 -6.49 5.82 13.12
N ALA A 201 -5.75 6.65 12.39
CA ALA A 201 -4.91 7.71 12.96
C ALA A 201 -5.76 8.74 13.71
N PHE A 202 -6.87 9.18 13.10
CA PHE A 202 -7.81 10.09 13.74
C PHE A 202 -8.42 9.49 15.01
N LEU A 203 -8.92 8.26 14.95
CA LEU A 203 -9.47 7.55 16.11
C LEU A 203 -8.46 7.46 17.26
N SER A 204 -7.21 7.10 16.96
CA SER A 204 -6.14 7.01 17.96
C SER A 204 -5.79 8.39 18.53
N GLY A 205 -5.88 9.46 17.73
CA GLY A 205 -5.69 10.84 18.17
C GLY A 205 -6.81 11.33 19.08
N VAL A 206 -8.06 10.96 18.79
CA VAL A 206 -9.19 11.26 19.68
C VAL A 206 -9.05 10.50 20.99
N MET A 207 -8.68 9.21 20.96
CA MET A 207 -8.37 8.43 22.17
C MET A 207 -7.21 9.03 22.98
N LEU A 208 -6.18 9.58 22.31
CA LEU A 208 -5.06 10.24 22.96
C LEU A 208 -5.47 11.51 23.72
N THR A 209 -6.41 12.28 23.16
CA THR A 209 -6.90 13.54 23.76
C THR A 209 -8.07 13.36 24.72
N TRP A 210 -8.55 12.13 24.91
CA TRP A 210 -9.64 11.84 25.85
C TRP A 210 -9.14 11.95 27.30
N PRO A 211 -9.68 12.89 28.11
CA PRO A 211 -9.24 13.06 29.51
C PRO A 211 -9.48 11.81 30.36
N ASP A 212 -8.76 11.72 31.49
CA ASP A 212 -8.96 10.65 32.45
C ASP A 212 -10.26 10.86 33.22
N GLY A 213 -11.30 10.15 32.81
CA GLY A 213 -12.65 10.25 33.37
C GLY A 213 -13.35 8.91 33.46
N TYR A 214 -14.53 8.89 34.08
CA TYR A 214 -15.32 7.67 34.26
C TYR A 214 -15.66 6.97 32.93
N LEU A 215 -16.04 7.75 31.90
CA LEU A 215 -16.37 7.20 30.58
C LEU A 215 -15.14 6.62 29.88
N TYR A 216 -13.99 7.29 30.01
CA TYR A 216 -12.72 6.76 29.50
C TYR A 216 -12.38 5.42 30.15
N GLN A 217 -12.42 5.32 31.48
CA GLN A 217 -12.09 4.10 32.20
C GLN A 217 -13.04 2.94 31.89
N ASN A 218 -14.33 3.22 31.68
CA ASN A 218 -15.29 2.22 31.24
C ASN A 218 -15.01 1.66 29.85
N PHE A 219 -14.55 2.51 28.91
CA PHE A 219 -14.25 2.09 27.55
C PHE A 219 -12.82 1.54 27.39
N ARG A 220 -11.89 1.93 28.26
CA ARG A 220 -10.47 1.61 28.21
C ARG A 220 -10.19 0.13 27.92
N ASN A 221 -10.74 -0.76 28.75
CA ASN A 221 -10.48 -2.19 28.62
C ASN A 221 -11.08 -2.77 27.34
N GLN A 222 -12.19 -2.22 26.85
CA GLN A 222 -12.78 -2.62 25.56
C GLN A 222 -11.89 -2.21 24.40
N PHE A 223 -11.34 -1.00 24.45
CA PHE A 223 -10.38 -0.50 23.45
C PHE A 223 -9.08 -1.32 23.45
N LEU A 224 -8.48 -1.56 24.61
CA LEU A 224 -7.24 -2.34 24.73
C LEU A 224 -7.42 -3.79 24.28
N ALA A 225 -8.54 -4.44 24.64
CA ALA A 225 -8.86 -5.78 24.16
C ALA A 225 -9.03 -5.82 22.63
N TYR A 226 -9.67 -4.80 22.06
CA TYR A 226 -9.78 -4.65 20.61
C TYR A 226 -8.41 -4.43 19.95
N SER A 227 -7.54 -3.58 20.51
CA SER A 227 -6.19 -3.34 19.99
C SER A 227 -5.32 -4.60 20.03
N LEU A 228 -5.42 -5.40 21.10
CA LEU A 228 -4.78 -6.71 21.20
C LEU A 228 -5.25 -7.65 20.09
N TYR A 229 -6.57 -7.79 19.97
CA TYR A 229 -7.19 -8.62 18.93
C TYR A 229 -6.74 -8.20 17.53
N GLN A 230 -6.78 -6.89 17.23
CA GLN A 230 -6.40 -6.36 15.94
C GLN A 230 -4.94 -6.66 15.61
N SER A 231 -4.02 -6.48 16.56
CA SER A 231 -2.61 -6.80 16.35
C SER A 231 -2.37 -8.30 16.10
N ILE A 232 -3.12 -9.18 16.76
CA ILE A 232 -3.07 -10.63 16.48
C ILE A 232 -3.54 -10.92 15.05
N VAL A 233 -4.67 -10.34 14.64
CA VAL A 233 -5.19 -10.53 13.27
C VAL A 233 -4.24 -9.96 12.23
N HIS A 234 -3.59 -8.82 12.49
CA HIS A 234 -2.57 -8.24 11.61
C HIS A 234 -1.35 -9.16 11.45
N CYS A 235 -0.87 -9.77 12.55
CA CYS A 235 0.19 -10.78 12.48
C CYS A 235 -0.23 -11.98 11.63
N MET A 236 -1.43 -12.52 11.86
CA MET A 236 -1.97 -13.62 11.03
C MET A 236 -2.02 -13.21 9.55
N GLN A 237 -2.62 -12.06 9.24
CA GLN A 237 -2.68 -11.51 7.90
C GLN A 237 -1.31 -11.44 7.25
N TYR A 238 -0.32 -10.90 7.94
CA TYR A 238 1.03 -10.78 7.44
C TYR A 238 1.62 -12.14 7.05
N TYR A 239 1.64 -13.12 7.96
CA TYR A 239 2.26 -14.42 7.69
C TYR A 239 1.58 -15.17 6.54
N TYR A 240 0.25 -15.22 6.58
CA TYR A 240 -0.51 -15.96 5.59
C TYR A 240 -0.51 -15.28 4.21
N GLN A 241 -0.58 -13.94 4.16
CA GLN A 241 -0.54 -13.21 2.91
C GLN A 241 0.84 -13.19 2.28
N SER A 242 1.91 -13.05 3.08
CA SER A 242 3.29 -13.08 2.59
C SER A 242 3.61 -14.41 1.91
N GLY A 243 3.24 -15.54 2.51
CA GLY A 243 3.45 -16.86 1.92
C GLY A 243 2.63 -17.09 0.64
N CYS A 244 1.39 -16.58 0.59
CA CYS A 244 0.55 -16.67 -0.59
C CYS A 244 1.05 -15.78 -1.74
N LEU A 245 1.46 -14.54 -1.44
CA LEU A 245 2.05 -13.62 -2.42
C LEU A 245 3.36 -14.17 -2.99
N TYR A 246 4.20 -14.78 -2.16
CA TYR A 246 5.41 -15.46 -2.61
C TYR A 246 5.07 -16.56 -3.64
N ARG A 247 4.13 -17.45 -3.32
CA ARG A 247 3.67 -18.51 -4.24
C ARG A 247 3.12 -17.95 -5.55
N LEU A 248 2.22 -16.97 -5.48
CA LEU A 248 1.61 -16.37 -6.67
C LEU A 248 2.65 -15.64 -7.54
N ARG A 249 3.69 -15.08 -6.92
CA ARG A 249 4.81 -14.46 -7.63
C ARG A 249 5.67 -15.48 -8.37
N THR A 250 6.01 -16.59 -7.71
CA THR A 250 6.77 -17.68 -8.35
C THR A 250 6.02 -18.33 -9.51
N LEU A 251 4.68 -18.28 -9.49
CA LEU A 251 3.81 -18.76 -10.57
C LEU A 251 3.61 -17.71 -11.69
N GLY A 252 4.11 -16.48 -11.53
CA GLY A 252 3.89 -15.39 -12.49
C GLY A 252 2.46 -14.83 -12.52
N GLU A 253 1.58 -15.28 -11.62
CA GLU A 253 0.16 -14.89 -11.59
C GLU A 253 -0.07 -13.52 -10.91
N ARG A 254 0.95 -12.96 -10.23
CA ARG A 254 0.84 -11.69 -9.52
C ARG A 254 2.03 -10.77 -9.73
N HIS A 255 1.73 -9.48 -9.65
CA HIS A 255 2.73 -8.44 -9.82
C HIS A 255 3.65 -8.38 -8.60
N ASN A 256 4.94 -8.15 -8.84
CA ASN A 256 5.96 -8.17 -7.78
C ASN A 256 5.72 -7.10 -6.71
N MET A 257 4.99 -6.03 -7.02
CA MET A 257 4.69 -4.92 -6.10
C MET A 257 3.47 -5.12 -5.18
N ASP A 258 2.68 -6.20 -5.30
CA ASP A 258 1.50 -6.42 -4.44
C ASP A 258 1.86 -6.70 -2.96
N LEU A 259 1.28 -5.95 -2.03
CA LEU A 259 1.59 -5.93 -0.59
C LEU A 259 0.59 -6.75 0.25
N THR A 260 0.95 -7.04 1.50
CA THR A 260 -0.01 -7.55 2.50
C THR A 260 -0.98 -6.44 2.91
N VAL A 261 -2.27 -6.78 2.97
CA VAL A 261 -3.37 -5.85 3.19
C VAL A 261 -4.11 -6.23 4.47
N GLU A 262 -4.60 -5.23 5.20
CA GLU A 262 -5.35 -5.41 6.46
C GLU A 262 -6.78 -5.93 6.26
N GLY A 263 -7.12 -6.37 5.05
CA GLY A 263 -8.38 -7.05 4.78
C GLY A 263 -8.24 -8.25 3.88
N PHE A 264 -9.36 -8.58 3.23
CA PHE A 264 -9.46 -9.74 2.37
C PHE A 264 -9.47 -9.33 0.89
N GLN A 265 -8.62 -9.98 0.09
CA GLN A 265 -8.55 -9.79 -1.35
C GLN A 265 -8.98 -11.04 -2.11
N SER A 266 -9.37 -10.87 -3.38
CA SER A 266 -9.93 -11.94 -4.21
C SER A 266 -8.95 -13.09 -4.48
N TRP A 267 -7.64 -12.84 -4.47
CA TRP A 267 -6.60 -13.86 -4.64
C TRP A 267 -6.34 -14.67 -3.37
N MET A 268 -6.77 -14.19 -2.20
CA MET A 268 -6.66 -14.90 -0.92
C MET A 268 -7.67 -16.05 -0.80
N TRP A 269 -8.51 -16.27 -1.81
CA TRP A 269 -9.57 -17.28 -1.81
C TRP A 269 -9.06 -18.73 -1.83
N GLN A 270 -7.88 -18.98 -2.41
CA GLN A 270 -7.24 -20.30 -2.42
C GLN A 270 -6.19 -20.37 -1.30
N GLY A 271 -6.63 -20.72 -0.09
CA GLY A 271 -5.77 -21.02 1.06
C GLY A 271 -5.92 -20.10 2.28
N LEU A 272 -6.56 -18.93 2.16
CA LEU A 272 -6.74 -17.99 3.28
C LEU A 272 -8.20 -17.76 3.70
N THR A 273 -9.14 -18.58 3.22
CA THR A 273 -10.56 -18.47 3.65
C THR A 273 -10.71 -18.66 5.16
N PHE A 274 -9.82 -19.40 5.82
CA PHE A 274 -9.82 -19.58 7.27
C PHE A 274 -9.66 -18.24 8.03
N LEU A 275 -9.10 -17.20 7.40
CA LEU A 275 -8.91 -15.88 8.00
C LEU A 275 -10.22 -15.07 8.02
N LEU A 276 -11.16 -15.41 7.13
CA LEU A 276 -12.40 -14.67 6.93
C LEU A 276 -13.28 -14.58 8.20
N PRO A 277 -13.47 -15.65 9.00
CA PRO A 277 -14.12 -15.57 10.31
C PRO A 277 -13.47 -14.56 11.26
N PHE A 278 -12.14 -14.53 11.35
CA PHE A 278 -11.42 -13.58 12.19
C PHE A 278 -11.63 -12.13 11.71
N LEU A 279 -11.63 -11.90 10.40
CA LEU A 279 -11.92 -10.57 9.86
C LEU A 279 -13.35 -10.13 10.18
N PHE A 280 -14.34 -11.00 9.94
CA PHE A 280 -15.72 -10.66 10.27
C PHE A 280 -15.93 -10.41 11.75
N PHE A 281 -15.33 -11.22 12.61
CA PHE A 281 -15.38 -11.01 14.05
C PHE A 281 -14.77 -9.65 14.44
N GLY A 282 -13.62 -9.28 13.86
CA GLY A 282 -13.03 -7.96 14.05
C GLY A 282 -13.94 -6.81 13.61
N HIS A 283 -14.59 -6.95 12.44
CA HIS A 283 -15.55 -5.97 11.94
C HIS A 283 -16.76 -5.83 12.89
N PHE A 284 -17.33 -6.94 13.35
CA PHE A 284 -18.43 -6.88 14.33
C PHE A 284 -17.98 -6.32 15.68
N TRP A 285 -16.73 -6.52 16.08
CA TRP A 285 -16.16 -5.85 17.26
C TRP A 285 -16.06 -4.33 17.05
N GLN A 286 -15.66 -3.86 15.86
CA GLN A 286 -15.70 -2.43 15.52
C GLN A 286 -17.11 -1.87 15.66
N LEU A 287 -18.13 -2.57 15.16
CA LEU A 287 -19.53 -2.19 15.35
C LEU A 287 -19.92 -2.16 16.83
N TYR A 288 -19.55 -3.18 17.60
CA TYR A 288 -19.82 -3.24 19.04
C TYR A 288 -19.19 -2.06 19.81
N ASN A 289 -17.94 -1.72 19.52
CA ASN A 289 -17.27 -0.56 20.10
C ASN A 289 -18.00 0.74 19.73
N GLY A 290 -18.34 0.91 18.44
CA GLY A 290 -19.11 2.07 17.98
C GLY A 290 -20.45 2.20 18.70
N LEU A 291 -21.23 1.13 18.78
CA LEU A 291 -22.52 1.12 19.47
C LEU A 291 -22.40 1.37 20.98
N SER A 292 -21.36 0.82 21.63
CA SER A 292 -21.09 1.04 23.05
C SER A 292 -20.78 2.52 23.32
N LEU A 293 -19.97 3.14 22.47
CA LEU A 293 -19.67 4.57 22.53
C LEU A 293 -20.92 5.42 22.27
N PHE A 294 -21.77 5.09 21.31
CA PHE A 294 -23.02 5.82 21.10
C PHE A 294 -24.02 5.66 22.26
N ARG A 295 -24.02 4.52 22.95
CA ARG A 295 -24.80 4.35 24.18
C ARG A 295 -24.25 5.24 25.29
N MET A 296 -22.93 5.29 25.45
CA MET A 296 -22.28 6.18 26.41
C MET A 296 -22.52 7.66 26.09
N ALA A 297 -22.50 8.05 24.81
CA ALA A 297 -22.76 9.42 24.36
C ALA A 297 -24.19 9.91 24.65
N ARG A 298 -25.14 9.01 24.91
CA ARG A 298 -26.52 9.35 25.29
C ARG A 298 -26.72 9.51 26.79
N LEU A 299 -25.69 9.23 27.60
CA LEU A 299 -25.76 9.47 29.04
C LEU A 299 -25.83 10.98 29.29
N PRO A 300 -26.70 11.44 30.21
CA PRO A 300 -26.88 12.87 30.49
C PRO A 300 -25.59 13.55 31.00
N ASP A 301 -24.68 12.78 31.60
CA ASP A 301 -23.41 13.25 32.14
C ASP A 301 -22.27 13.26 31.11
N CYS A 302 -22.54 12.87 29.86
CA CYS A 302 -21.51 12.83 28.81
C CYS A 302 -21.22 14.23 28.25
N GLN A 303 -20.18 14.88 28.79
CA GLN A 303 -19.67 16.15 28.24
C GLN A 303 -18.48 15.98 27.26
N GLU A 304 -17.93 14.77 27.19
CA GLU A 304 -16.73 14.47 26.41
C GLU A 304 -17.08 14.19 24.94
N TRP A 305 -16.73 15.12 24.05
CA TRP A 305 -16.98 14.99 22.61
C TRP A 305 -16.21 13.80 21.99
N GLN A 306 -15.13 13.36 22.63
CA GLN A 306 -14.29 12.24 22.22
C GLN A 306 -15.10 10.94 22.11
N VAL A 307 -16.07 10.73 23.01
CA VAL A 307 -16.97 9.56 23.00
C VAL A 307 -17.68 9.45 21.66
N SER A 308 -18.29 10.54 21.22
CA SER A 308 -19.05 10.60 19.97
C SER A 308 -18.14 10.44 18.75
N MET A 309 -16.98 11.09 18.74
CA MET A 309 -16.06 11.02 17.60
C MET A 309 -15.43 9.63 17.46
N CYS A 310 -15.01 8.98 18.56
CA CYS A 310 -14.58 7.59 18.54
C CYS A 310 -15.69 6.67 18.02
N GLY A 311 -16.94 6.89 18.44
CA GLY A 311 -18.11 6.12 17.97
C GLY A 311 -18.30 6.23 16.46
N ILE A 312 -18.23 7.44 15.91
CA ILE A 312 -18.32 7.70 14.46
C ILE A 312 -17.16 7.00 13.73
N SER A 313 -15.92 7.14 14.20
CA SER A 313 -14.76 6.51 13.57
C SER A 313 -14.87 5.00 13.53
N PHE A 314 -15.29 4.35 14.62
CA PHE A 314 -15.54 2.91 14.66
C PHE A 314 -16.63 2.47 13.68
N LEU A 315 -17.71 3.24 13.52
CA LEU A 315 -18.75 2.93 12.52
C LEU A 315 -18.24 3.07 11.09
N ILE A 316 -17.46 4.11 10.78
CA ILE A 316 -16.87 4.29 9.45
C ILE A 316 -15.95 3.11 9.12
N LEU A 317 -15.06 2.74 10.06
CA LEU A 317 -14.18 1.59 9.93
C LEU A 317 -14.98 0.30 9.71
N PHE A 318 -15.99 0.04 10.54
CA PHE A 318 -16.87 -1.12 10.38
C PHE A 318 -17.51 -1.16 8.99
N MET A 319 -18.17 -0.08 8.59
CA MET A 319 -18.90 -0.03 7.32
C MET A 319 -17.97 -0.30 6.14
N GLY A 320 -16.84 0.40 6.04
CA GLY A 320 -15.97 0.20 4.89
C GLY A 320 -15.22 -1.13 4.91
N ASN A 321 -14.80 -1.61 6.08
CA ASN A 321 -14.13 -2.92 6.20
C ASN A 321 -15.10 -4.07 5.87
N PHE A 322 -16.32 -4.01 6.40
CA PHE A 322 -17.37 -4.99 6.14
C PHE A 322 -17.79 -4.99 4.68
N LEU A 323 -18.12 -3.81 4.11
CA LEU A 323 -18.52 -3.68 2.71
C LEU A 323 -17.42 -4.14 1.74
N THR A 324 -16.16 -3.78 2.02
CA THR A 324 -15.03 -4.22 1.19
C THR A 324 -14.85 -5.73 1.23
N THR A 325 -14.96 -6.35 2.41
CA THR A 325 -14.86 -7.81 2.58
C THR A 325 -16.02 -8.51 1.89
N VAL A 326 -17.26 -8.06 2.09
CA VAL A 326 -18.46 -8.60 1.44
C VAL A 326 -18.40 -8.46 -0.07
N ALA A 327 -17.93 -7.32 -0.60
CA ALA A 327 -17.77 -7.12 -2.04
C ALA A 327 -16.82 -8.15 -2.65
N VAL A 328 -15.71 -8.47 -1.97
CA VAL A 328 -14.76 -9.50 -2.40
C VAL A 328 -15.40 -10.89 -2.37
N VAL A 329 -16.14 -11.22 -1.30
CA VAL A 329 -16.87 -12.50 -1.19
C VAL A 329 -17.91 -12.64 -2.30
N ARG A 330 -18.76 -11.63 -2.50
CA ARG A 330 -19.80 -11.64 -3.55
C ARG A 330 -19.22 -11.79 -4.94
N THR A 331 -18.13 -11.07 -5.23
CA THR A 331 -17.46 -11.17 -6.54
C THR A 331 -16.97 -12.60 -6.78
N LYS A 332 -16.40 -13.25 -5.76
CA LYS A 332 -15.92 -14.62 -5.86
C LYS A 332 -17.03 -15.66 -5.99
N LEU A 333 -18.15 -15.50 -5.29
CA LEU A 333 -19.31 -16.36 -5.45
C LEU A 333 -19.87 -16.28 -6.88
N LYS A 334 -20.09 -15.05 -7.39
CA LYS A 334 -20.54 -14.84 -8.77
C LYS A 334 -19.60 -15.45 -9.81
N SER A 335 -18.28 -15.33 -9.63
CA SER A 335 -17.32 -15.96 -10.53
C SER A 335 -17.39 -17.49 -10.51
N LYS A 336 -17.63 -18.11 -9.35
CA LYS A 336 -17.83 -19.57 -9.25
C LYS A 336 -19.12 -20.02 -9.93
N ASP A 337 -20.20 -19.27 -9.76
CA ASP A 337 -21.49 -19.59 -10.37
C ASP A 337 -21.42 -19.48 -11.90
N GLN A 338 -20.75 -18.45 -12.43
CA GLN A 338 -20.49 -18.32 -13.87
C GLN A 338 -19.58 -19.41 -14.42
N ALA A 339 -18.57 -19.86 -13.67
CA ALA A 339 -17.70 -20.97 -14.08
C ALA A 339 -18.48 -22.30 -14.14
N LYS A 340 -19.40 -22.54 -13.19
CA LYS A 340 -20.28 -23.72 -13.20
C LYS A 340 -21.27 -23.68 -14.38
N SER A 341 -21.84 -22.52 -14.67
CA SER A 341 -22.79 -22.34 -15.78
C SER A 341 -22.16 -22.48 -17.17
N LYS A 342 -20.84 -22.32 -17.31
CA LYS A 342 -20.11 -22.51 -18.59
C LYS A 342 -19.50 -23.92 -18.75
N GLY A 343 -19.51 -24.71 -17.68
CA GLY A 343 -19.05 -26.10 -17.67
C GLY A 343 -20.17 -27.14 -17.70
N GLN A 344 -21.43 -26.68 -17.78
CA GLN A 344 -22.60 -27.41 -18.25
C GLN A 344 -22.89 -26.96 -19.67
#